data_AF-A0A7M3XWN5-F1
#
_entry.id   AF-A0A7M3XWN5-F1
#
_cell.length_a   1.000
_cell.length_b   1.000
_cell.length_c   1.000
_cell.angle_alpha   90.00
_cell.angle_beta   90.00
_cell.angle_gamma   90.00
#
_symmetry.space_group_name_H-M   'P 1'
#
loop_
_entity.id
_entity.type
_entity.pdbx_description
1 polymer ?
#
loop_
_entity_poly.entity_id
_entity_poly.type
_entity_poly.pdbx_seq_one_letter_code
_entity_poly.pdbx_strand_id
1 'polypeptide(L)' 'QSISSRSIGLLRRVGINDKVTFTGGVAKNLGMIHVLNENLGLEINVSEDSHYMGALGAALFAMDRALSPPEVVA' A
#
# COMPACT_ATOMS: atom_id res chain seq x y z
N GLN A 1 -14.85 -9.96 12.63
CA GLN A 1 -14.31 -8.60 12.38
C GLN A 1 -14.19 -8.38 10.88
N SER A 2 -14.47 -7.18 10.38
CA SER A 2 -14.33 -6.85 8.96
C SER A 2 -12.87 -6.52 8.61
N ILE A 3 -12.47 -6.66 7.34
CA ILE A 3 -11.11 -6.32 6.87
C ILE A 3 -10.78 -4.86 7.20
N SER A 4 -11.72 -3.93 6.97
CA SER A 4 -11.54 -2.50 7.26
C SER A 4 -11.27 -2.24 8.75
N SER A 5 -12.08 -2.77 9.66
CA SER A 5 -11.92 -2.55 11.10
C SER A 5 -10.58 -3.08 11.64
N ARG A 6 -10.12 -4.23 11.13
CA ARG A 6 -8.78 -4.76 11.43
C ARG A 6 -7.67 -3.85 10.90
N SER A 7 -7.74 -3.43 9.63
CA SER A 7 -6.73 -2.58 9.00
C SER A 7 -6.53 -1.26 9.76
N ILE A 8 -7.62 -0.63 10.18
CA ILE A 8 -7.57 0.66 10.90
C ILE A 8 -6.96 0.49 12.30
N GLY A 9 -7.28 -0.61 12.99
CA GLY A 9 -6.65 -0.93 14.27
C GLY A 9 -5.13 -1.09 14.17
N LEU A 10 -4.62 -1.59 13.04
CA LEU A 10 -3.18 -1.69 12.78
C LEU A 10 -2.58 -0.32 12.43
N LEU A 11 -3.22 0.44 11.55
CA LEU A 11 -2.75 1.76 11.12
C LEU A 11 -2.62 2.74 12.30
N ARG A 12 -3.57 2.73 13.24
CA ARG A 12 -3.51 3.61 14.42
C ARG A 12 -2.29 3.37 15.32
N ARG A 13 -1.66 2.19 15.27
CA ARG A 13 -0.47 1.88 16.09
C ARG A 13 0.79 2.55 15.57
N VAL A 14 0.87 2.78 14.26
CA VAL A 14 2.02 3.40 13.60
C VAL A 14 1.82 4.90 13.34
N GLY A 15 0.60 5.40 13.58
CA GLY A 15 0.19 6.76 13.23
C GLY A 15 -0.37 6.83 11.81
N ILE A 16 -1.35 7.71 11.61
CA ILE A 16 -1.98 7.95 10.31
C ILE A 16 -1.64 9.38 9.89
N ASN A 17 -0.95 9.50 8.76
CA ASN A 17 -0.66 10.76 8.08
C ASN A 17 -1.85 11.13 7.15
N ASP A 18 -1.89 12.39 6.69
CA ASP A 18 -2.88 12.93 5.75
C ASP A 18 -2.89 12.27 4.36
N LYS A 19 -1.92 11.41 4.05
CA LYS A 19 -1.77 10.65 2.81
C LYS A 19 -1.67 9.16 3.10
N VAL A 20 -2.77 8.46 2.84
CA VAL A 20 -2.86 7.00 2.91
C VAL A 20 -3.10 6.46 1.51
N THR A 21 -2.28 5.52 1.05
CA THR A 21 -2.44 4.88 -0.27
C THR A 21 -2.95 3.45 -0.10
N PHE A 22 -4.01 3.10 -0.82
CA PHE A 22 -4.58 1.75 -0.79
C PHE A 22 -4.21 0.98 -2.07
N THR A 23 -3.54 -0.15 -1.89
CA THR A 23 -2.97 -0.97 -2.98
C THR A 23 -3.28 -2.45 -2.81
N GLY A 24 -2.99 -3.24 -3.84
CA GLY A 24 -3.25 -4.69 -3.88
C GLY A 24 -4.58 -5.04 -4.54
N GLY A 25 -4.91 -6.34 -4.62
CA GLY A 25 -6.07 -6.81 -5.40
C GLY A 25 -7.42 -6.26 -4.94
N VAL A 26 -7.55 -5.92 -3.66
CA VAL A 26 -8.79 -5.35 -3.08
C VAL A 26 -8.95 -3.87 -3.44
N ALA A 27 -7.93 -3.20 -3.98
CA ALA A 27 -8.02 -1.81 -4.41
C ALA A 27 -9.02 -1.57 -5.54
N LYS A 28 -9.47 -2.62 -6.26
CA LYS A 28 -10.56 -2.52 -7.24
C LYS A 28 -11.96 -2.55 -6.63
N ASN A 29 -12.08 -2.80 -5.32
CA ASN A 29 -13.37 -2.87 -4.65
C ASN A 29 -13.79 -1.47 -4.17
N LEU A 30 -14.70 -0.84 -4.91
CA LEU A 30 -15.23 0.49 -4.59
C LEU A 30 -15.90 0.55 -3.21
N GLY A 31 -16.59 -0.52 -2.79
CA GLY A 31 -17.20 -0.59 -1.47
C GLY A 31 -16.16 -0.59 -0.34
N MET A 32 -15.01 -1.26 -0.55
CA MET A 32 -13.91 -1.22 0.42
C MET A 32 -13.30 0.18 0.51
N ILE A 33 -13.09 0.85 -0.64
CA ILE A 33 -12.57 2.22 -0.67
C ILE A 33 -13.49 3.16 0.10
N HIS A 34 -14.80 3.09 -0.16
CA HIS A 34 -15.79 3.89 0.53
C HIS A 34 -15.75 3.69 2.05
N VAL A 35 -15.81 2.43 2.51
CA VAL A 35 -15.77 2.10 3.95
C VAL A 35 -14.45 2.52 4.61
N LEU A 36 -13.32 2.43 3.89
CA LEU A 36 -12.03 2.91 4.42
C LEU A 36 -12.02 4.43 4.56
N ASN A 37 -12.52 5.18 3.56
CA ASN A 37 -12.62 6.63 3.64
C ASN A 37 -13.49 7.07 4.83
N GLU A 38 -14.66 6.45 5.02
CA GLU A 38 -15.55 6.77 6.15
C GLU A 38 -14.88 6.50 7.50
N ASN A 39 -14.27 5.32 7.67
CA ASN A 39 -13.71 4.93 8.95
C ASN A 39 -12.38 5.64 9.29
N LEU A 40 -11.63 6.08 8.27
CA LEU A 40 -10.41 6.87 8.44
C LEU A 40 -10.68 8.36 8.56
N GLY A 41 -11.82 8.85 8.07
CA GLY A 41 -12.15 10.28 8.04
C GLY A 41 -11.28 11.08 7.08
N LEU A 42 -10.71 10.43 6.06
CA LEU A 42 -9.87 11.05 5.03
C LEU A 42 -10.04 10.33 3.69
N GLU A 43 -9.75 11.02 2.60
CA GLU A 43 -9.73 10.43 1.26
C GLU A 43 -8.41 9.70 1.02
N ILE A 44 -8.48 8.38 0.81
CA ILE A 44 -7.32 7.56 0.49
C ILE A 44 -6.93 7.69 -0.99
N ASN A 45 -5.64 7.66 -1.27
CA ASN A 45 -5.12 7.61 -2.63
C ASN A 45 -5.32 6.21 -3.21
N VAL A 46 -5.89 6.12 -4.42
CA VAL A 46 -6.02 4.86 -5.17
C VAL A 46 -5.65 5.13 -6.62
N SER A 47 -4.71 4.36 -7.16
CA SER A 47 -4.38 4.35 -8.59
C SER A 47 -5.18 3.28 -9.31
N GLU A 48 -5.47 3.48 -10.60
CA GLU A 48 -6.02 2.43 -11.46
C GLU A 48 -5.10 1.19 -11.54
N ASP A 49 -3.79 1.41 -11.33
CA ASP A 49 -2.75 0.38 -11.32
C ASP A 49 -2.44 -0.16 -9.92
N SER A 50 -3.18 0.25 -8.88
CA SER A 50 -2.92 -0.13 -7.48
C SER A 50 -2.82 -1.64 -7.25
N HIS A 51 -3.47 -2.48 -8.07
CA HIS A 51 -3.38 -3.95 -7.96
C HIS A 51 -2.04 -4.53 -8.43
N TYR A 52 -1.22 -3.78 -9.18
CA TYR A 52 0.09 -4.22 -9.64
C TYR A 52 1.24 -3.91 -8.66
N MET A 53 0.97 -3.19 -7.57
CA MET A 53 2.04 -2.61 -6.74
C MET A 53 3.04 -3.62 -6.17
N GLY A 54 2.60 -4.85 -5.88
CA GLY A 54 3.49 -5.93 -5.46
C GLY A 54 4.49 -6.36 -6.56
N ALA A 55 4.01 -6.47 -7.81
CA ALA A 55 4.86 -6.82 -8.95
C ALA A 55 5.81 -5.67 -9.32
N LEU A 56 5.30 -4.43 -9.29
CA LEU A 56 6.12 -3.23 -9.52
C LEU A 56 7.24 -3.11 -8.48
N GLY A 57 6.92 -3.32 -7.19
CA GLY A 57 7.91 -3.32 -6.12
C GLY A 57 8.99 -4.39 -6.31
N ALA A 58 8.61 -5.60 -6.74
CA ALA A 58 9.56 -6.66 -7.04
C ALA A 58 10.47 -6.32 -8.23
N ALA A 59 9.92 -5.71 -9.29
CA ALA A 59 10.68 -5.28 -10.46
C ALA A 59 11.68 -4.17 -10.11
N LEU A 60 11.26 -3.16 -9.34
CA LEU A 60 12.14 -2.10 -8.85
C LEU A 60 13.25 -2.66 -7.96
N PHE A 61 12.91 -3.57 -7.05
CA PHE A 61 13.91 -4.21 -6.19
C PHE A 61 14.97 -5.01 -6.98
N ALA A 62 14.56 -5.73 -8.03
CA ALA A 62 15.50 -6.42 -8.91
C ALA A 62 16.36 -5.44 -9.73
N MET A 63 15.76 -4.36 -10.21
CA MET A 63 16.46 -3.30 -10.94
C MET A 63 17.52 -2.61 -10.07
N ASP A 64 17.19 -2.26 -8.82
CA ASP A 64 18.13 -1.65 -7.88
C ASP A 64 19.35 -2.57 -7.65
N ARG A 65 19.13 -3.89 -7.54
CA ARG A 65 20.23 -4.87 -7.42
C ARG A 65 21.07 -5.01 -8.69
N ALA A 66 20.45 -4.90 -9.87
CA ALA A 66 21.17 -4.97 -11.13
C ALA A 66 22.01 -3.71 -11.41
N LEU A 67 21.56 -2.55 -10.90
CA LEU A 67 22.24 -1.26 -11.06
C LEU A 67 23.24 -0.96 -9.94
N SER A 68 23.10 -1.59 -8.76
CA SER A 68 24.05 -1.44 -7.67
C SER A 68 25.37 -2.11 -8.03
N PRO A 69 26.53 -1.45 -7.84
CA PRO A 69 27.81 -2.11 -7.98
C PRO A 69 27.87 -3.32 -7.03
N PRO A 70 28.52 -4.42 -7.40
CA PRO A 70 28.66 -5.57 -6.51
C PRO A 70 29.22 -5.09 -5.18
N GLU A 71 28.54 -5.45 -4.08
CA GLU A 71 29.10 -5.24 -2.74
C GLU A 71 30.48 -5.89 -2.73
N VAL A 72 31.52 -5.08 -2.58
CA VAL A 72 32.86 -5.59 -2.29
C VAL A 72 32.75 -6.13 -0.87
N VAL A 73 32.47 -7.42 -0.76
CA VAL A 73 32.58 -8.14 0.51
C VAL A 73 34.06 -8.10 0.88
N ALA A 74 34.40 -7.21 1.81
CA ALA A 74 35.69 -7.15 2.47
C ALA A 74 35.82 -8.29 3.48
#